data_AF-A0A560L3N7-F1
#
_entry.id   AF-A0A560L3N7-F1
#
_cell.length_a   1.000
_cell.length_b   1.000
_cell.length_c   1.000
_cell.angle_alpha   90.00
_cell.angle_beta   90.00
_cell.angle_gamma   90.00
#
_symmetry.space_group_name_H-M   'P 1'
#
loop_
_entity.id
_entity.type
_entity.pdbx_description
1 polymer ?
#
loop_
_entity_poly.entity_id
_entity_poly.type
_entity_poly.pdbx_seq_one_letter_code
_entity_poly.pdbx_strand_id
1 'polypeptide(L)'
;MKRSLIVACTLLWVIGAPSAFAQRQILGPGGSIYNPTLPPPPPPPPPPKIEVPPVPKMDAVTQPNLRAPARSSFGDRVSRCLDDAAASGLNQGDRAAYSRSCANTRD
;
A
#
# COMPACT_ATOMS: atom_id res chain seq x y z
N MET A 1 -5.17 44.55 20.38
CA MET A 1 -5.18 44.02 18.99
C MET A 1 -3.82 44.13 18.29
N LYS A 2 -3.13 45.29 18.31
CA LYS A 2 -1.84 45.47 17.63
C LYS A 2 -0.70 44.57 18.12
N ARG A 3 -0.61 44.31 19.43
CA ARG A 3 0.40 43.41 20.03
C ARG A 3 0.18 41.93 19.67
N SER A 4 -1.09 41.49 19.56
CA SER A 4 -1.43 40.11 19.20
C SER A 4 -1.09 39.81 17.73
N LEU A 5 -1.25 40.81 16.85
CA LEU A 5 -0.89 40.71 15.43
C LEU A 5 0.63 40.60 15.24
N ILE A 6 1.42 41.31 16.06
CA ILE A 6 2.88 41.25 16.02
C ILE A 6 3.38 39.85 16.42
N VAL A 7 2.81 39.26 17.48
CA VAL A 7 3.18 37.92 17.94
C VAL A 7 2.81 36.82 16.93
N ALA A 8 1.65 36.94 16.27
CA ALA A 8 1.24 36.00 15.24
C ALA A 8 2.16 36.04 14.00
N CYS A 9 2.59 37.24 13.58
CA CYS A 9 3.54 37.39 12.48
C CYS A 9 4.94 36.84 12.79
N THR A 10 5.43 37.00 14.02
CA THR A 10 6.76 36.47 14.38
C THR A 10 6.77 34.94 14.44
N LEU A 11 5.66 34.31 14.87
CA LEU A 11 5.55 32.86 14.88
C LEU A 11 5.49 32.24 13.47
N LEU A 12 4.85 32.91 12.51
CA LEU A 12 4.82 32.46 11.12
C LEU A 12 6.20 32.51 10.44
N TRP A 13 7.06 33.47 10.82
CA TRP A 13 8.41 33.59 10.25
C TRP A 13 9.39 32.51 10.72
N VAL A 14 9.20 31.98 11.94
CA VAL A 14 10.08 30.93 12.51
C VAL A 14 9.84 29.56 11.86
N ILE A 15 8.63 29.29 11.36
CA ILE A 15 8.26 27.99 10.81
C ILE A 15 8.62 27.88 9.30
N GLY A 16 8.86 29.01 8.63
CA GLY A 16 9.05 29.09 7.18
C GLY A 16 10.48 29.26 6.69
N ALA A 17 11.51 28.96 7.49
CA ALA A 17 12.90 29.05 7.02
C ALA A 17 13.27 27.78 6.24
N PRO A 18 13.39 27.80 4.90
CA PRO A 18 14.06 26.72 4.20
C PRO A 18 15.51 26.71 4.67
N SER A 19 15.94 25.62 5.31
CA SER A 19 17.35 25.38 5.58
C SER A 19 18.07 25.21 4.24
N ALA A 20 18.54 26.32 3.68
CA ALA A 20 19.47 26.33 2.57
C ALA A 20 20.82 25.81 3.08
N PHE A 21 20.95 24.49 3.15
CA PHE A 21 22.26 23.83 3.16
C PHE A 21 22.89 24.03 1.78
N ALA A 22 23.35 25.26 1.51
CA ALA A 22 24.29 25.53 0.44
C ALA A 22 25.62 24.92 0.88
N GLN A 23 25.86 23.65 0.53
CA GLN A 23 27.19 23.04 0.61
C GLN A 23 28.11 23.84 -0.31
N ARG A 24 28.84 24.79 0.29
CA ARG A 24 29.91 25.53 -0.35
C ARG A 24 31.08 24.57 -0.55
N GLN A 25 31.07 23.83 -1.66
CA GLN A 25 32.19 22.96 -2.03
C GLN A 25 33.34 23.85 -2.49
N ILE A 26 34.31 24.04 -1.61
CA ILE A 26 35.61 24.64 -1.96
C ILE A 26 36.36 23.55 -2.75
N LEU A 27 36.18 23.53 -4.07
CA LEU A 27 37.01 22.73 -4.98
C LEU A 27 38.26 23.54 -5.34
N GLY A 28 39.42 23.14 -4.79
CA GLY A 28 40.71 23.55 -5.32
C GLY A 28 40.95 22.93 -6.71
N PRO A 29 41.75 23.57 -7.57
CA PRO A 29 41.94 23.11 -8.94
C PRO A 29 42.79 21.82 -8.96
N GLY A 30 42.16 20.66 -9.23
CA GLY A 30 42.89 19.42 -9.51
C GLY A 30 42.25 18.08 -9.12
N GLY A 31 41.13 18.06 -8.38
CA GLY A 31 40.48 16.79 -7.99
C GLY A 31 39.40 16.33 -8.97
N SER A 32 39.65 15.30 -9.77
CA SER A 32 38.57 14.58 -10.47
C SER A 32 37.90 13.61 -9.49
N ILE A 33 36.63 13.88 -9.19
CA ILE A 33 35.78 13.09 -8.28
C ILE A 33 35.29 11.78 -8.94
N TYR A 34 35.61 11.57 -10.23
CA TYR A 34 34.88 10.63 -11.09
C TYR A 34 35.54 9.26 -11.29
N ASN A 35 36.63 8.92 -10.60
CA ASN A 35 37.18 7.57 -10.73
C ASN A 35 37.73 6.97 -9.43
N PRO A 36 36.87 6.60 -8.47
CA PRO A 36 37.18 5.53 -7.55
C PRO A 36 37.06 4.20 -8.29
N THR A 37 38.15 3.44 -8.40
CA THR A 37 38.12 2.05 -8.88
C THR A 37 37.28 1.20 -7.93
N LEU A 38 35.99 1.06 -8.23
CA LEU A 38 35.05 0.26 -7.48
C LEU A 38 35.33 -1.24 -7.69
N PRO A 39 35.23 -2.08 -6.64
CA PRO A 39 35.31 -3.52 -6.77
C PRO A 39 34.17 -4.06 -7.67
N PRO A 40 34.39 -5.18 -8.39
CA PRO A 40 33.38 -5.75 -9.27
C PRO A 40 32.13 -6.16 -8.47
N PRO A 41 30.94 -6.06 -9.08
CA PRO A 41 29.69 -6.43 -8.41
C PRO A 41 29.67 -7.93 -8.03
N PRO A 42 28.97 -8.30 -6.94
CA PRO A 42 28.82 -9.69 -6.54
C PRO A 42 28.07 -10.50 -7.62
N PRO A 43 28.32 -11.81 -7.71
CA PRO A 43 27.63 -12.68 -8.66
C PRO A 43 26.12 -12.76 -8.35
N PRO A 44 25.28 -12.98 -9.38
CA PRO A 44 23.84 -13.12 -9.20
C PRO A 44 23.46 -14.35 -8.36
N PRO A 45 22.32 -14.32 -7.65
CA PRO A 45 21.85 -15.45 -6.87
C PRO A 45 21.52 -16.66 -7.78
N PRO A 46 21.63 -17.89 -7.27
CA PRO A 46 21.27 -19.08 -8.03
C PRO A 46 19.78 -19.08 -8.40
N PRO A 47 19.40 -19.73 -9.51
CA PRO A 47 18.00 -19.88 -9.90
C PRO A 47 17.19 -20.60 -8.80
N PRO A 48 15.90 -20.24 -8.63
CA PRO A 48 15.02 -20.98 -7.72
C PRO A 48 14.89 -22.43 -8.18
N LYS A 49 14.89 -23.37 -7.23
CA LYS A 49 14.64 -24.77 -7.53
C LYS A 49 13.17 -24.95 -7.87
N ILE A 50 12.87 -25.54 -9.03
CA ILE A 50 11.53 -26.00 -9.37
C ILE A 50 11.36 -27.39 -8.74
N GLU A 51 10.56 -27.48 -7.68
CA GLU A 51 10.15 -28.76 -7.10
C GLU A 51 8.83 -29.19 -7.73
N VAL A 52 8.75 -30.46 -8.15
CA VAL A 52 7.52 -31.02 -8.71
C VAL A 52 6.57 -31.31 -7.53
N PRO A 53 5.32 -30.80 -7.57
CA PRO A 53 4.33 -31.14 -6.55
C PRO A 53 4.08 -32.66 -6.49
N PRO A 54 3.88 -33.24 -5.29
CA PRO A 54 3.65 -34.67 -5.15
C PRO A 54 2.35 -35.10 -5.86
N VAL A 55 2.39 -36.25 -6.54
CA VAL A 55 1.21 -36.83 -7.20
C VAL A 55 0.26 -37.39 -6.13
N PRO A 56 -1.02 -36.98 -6.11
CA PRO A 56 -2.02 -37.58 -5.22
C PRO A 56 -2.14 -39.10 -5.45
N LYS A 57 -2.09 -39.90 -4.39
CA LYS A 57 -2.25 -41.37 -4.45
C LYS A 57 -3.71 -41.74 -4.24
N MET A 58 -4.21 -42.73 -4.98
CA MET A 58 -5.62 -43.16 -4.92
C MET A 58 -6.05 -43.68 -3.55
N ASP A 59 -5.16 -44.39 -2.85
CA ASP A 59 -5.43 -44.97 -1.53
C ASP A 59 -5.00 -44.05 -0.37
N ALA A 60 -4.62 -42.79 -0.66
CA ALA A 60 -4.26 -41.86 0.40
C ALA A 60 -5.50 -41.37 1.14
N VAL A 61 -5.42 -41.37 2.48
CA VAL A 61 -6.42 -40.72 3.31
C VAL A 61 -6.49 -39.24 2.92
N THR A 62 -7.66 -38.81 2.45
CA THR A 62 -7.91 -37.40 2.13
C THR A 62 -7.83 -36.60 3.42
N GLN A 63 -6.79 -35.78 3.56
CA GLN A 63 -6.70 -34.88 4.70
C GLN A 63 -7.72 -33.75 4.50
N PRO A 64 -8.66 -33.56 5.44
CA PRO A 64 -9.58 -32.43 5.34
C PRO A 64 -8.78 -31.15 5.47
N ASN A 65 -8.94 -30.25 4.50
CA ASN A 65 -8.35 -28.93 4.58
C ASN A 65 -9.14 -28.12 5.61
N LEU A 66 -8.59 -27.98 6.83
CA LEU A 66 -9.19 -27.23 7.93
C LEU A 66 -8.97 -25.71 7.78
N ARG A 67 -8.46 -25.24 6.65
CA ARG A 67 -8.25 -23.81 6.43
C ARG A 67 -9.60 -23.11 6.38
N ALA A 68 -9.74 -22.07 7.19
CA ALA A 68 -10.90 -21.20 7.14
C ALA A 68 -11.09 -20.66 5.71
N PRO A 69 -12.33 -20.60 5.20
CA PRO A 69 -12.60 -20.01 3.90
C PRO A 69 -12.05 -18.58 3.86
N ALA A 70 -11.54 -18.17 2.69
CA ALA A 70 -11.12 -16.80 2.51
C ALA A 70 -12.29 -15.86 2.80
N ARG A 71 -12.04 -14.80 3.57
CA ARG A 71 -13.05 -13.77 3.83
C ARG A 71 -13.46 -13.16 2.49
N SER A 72 -14.76 -12.96 2.28
CA SER A 72 -15.26 -12.27 1.08
C SER A 72 -14.63 -10.90 0.98
N SER A 73 -14.20 -10.52 -0.23
CA SER A 73 -13.70 -9.18 -0.48
C SER A 73 -14.83 -8.16 -0.30
N PHE A 74 -14.48 -6.89 -0.11
CA PHE A 74 -15.48 -5.83 -0.06
C PHE A 74 -16.37 -5.80 -1.32
N GLY A 75 -15.76 -6.03 -2.50
CA GLY A 75 -16.51 -6.10 -3.77
C GLY A 75 -17.53 -7.23 -3.79
N ASP A 76 -17.18 -8.42 -3.29
CA ASP A 76 -18.11 -9.55 -3.21
C ASP A 76 -19.29 -9.24 -2.28
N ARG A 77 -19.03 -8.52 -1.18
CA ARG A 77 -20.10 -8.08 -0.28
C ARG A 77 -21.03 -7.07 -0.95
N VAL A 78 -20.48 -6.12 -1.70
CA VAL A 78 -21.28 -5.16 -2.48
C VAL A 78 -22.17 -5.89 -3.48
N SER A 79 -21.63 -6.84 -4.24
CA SER A 79 -22.41 -7.63 -5.22
C SER A 79 -23.57 -8.37 -4.57
N ARG A 80 -23.31 -9.10 -3.47
CA ARG A 80 -24.38 -9.80 -2.73
C ARG A 80 -25.43 -8.84 -2.18
N CYS A 81 -25.03 -7.69 -1.65
CA CYS A 81 -25.98 -6.69 -1.18
C CYS A 81 -26.80 -6.08 -2.33
N LEU A 82 -26.22 -5.93 -3.52
CA LEU A 82 -26.96 -5.50 -4.71
C LEU A 82 -27.98 -6.57 -5.14
N ASP A 83 -27.60 -7.85 -5.07
CA ASP A 83 -28.49 -8.98 -5.39
C ASP A 83 -29.66 -9.06 -4.39
N ASP A 84 -29.39 -8.96 -3.08
CA ASP A 84 -30.43 -8.94 -2.04
C ASP A 84 -31.40 -7.77 -2.22
N ALA A 85 -30.89 -6.59 -2.58
CA ALA A 85 -31.72 -5.42 -2.83
C ALA A 85 -32.51 -5.52 -4.15
N ALA A 86 -31.96 -6.17 -5.17
CA ALA A 86 -32.72 -6.50 -6.37
C ALA A 86 -33.84 -7.51 -6.07
N ALA A 87 -33.56 -8.53 -5.25
CA ALA A 87 -34.53 -9.54 -4.84
C ALA A 87 -35.67 -8.96 -3.98
N SER A 88 -35.41 -7.88 -3.24
CA SER A 88 -36.42 -7.13 -2.47
C SER A 88 -37.12 -6.03 -3.28
N GLY A 89 -36.81 -5.91 -4.57
CA GLY A 89 -37.51 -5.00 -5.48
C GLY A 89 -37.13 -3.53 -5.32
N LEU A 90 -35.96 -3.21 -4.75
CA LEU A 90 -35.50 -1.82 -4.66
C LEU A 90 -35.24 -1.25 -6.05
N ASN A 91 -35.64 0.01 -6.24
CA ASN A 91 -35.27 0.76 -7.44
C ASN A 91 -33.76 1.00 -7.48
N GLN A 92 -33.24 1.48 -8.61
CA GLN A 92 -31.80 1.62 -8.81
C GLN A 92 -31.10 2.57 -7.82
N GLY A 93 -31.77 3.65 -7.40
CA GLY A 93 -31.22 4.60 -6.44
C GLY A 93 -31.13 4.01 -5.04
N ASP A 94 -32.22 3.42 -4.57
CA ASP A 94 -32.30 2.79 -3.25
C ASP A 94 -31.38 1.57 -3.16
N ARG A 95 -31.26 0.81 -4.26
CA ARG A 95 -30.35 -0.34 -4.37
C ARG A 95 -28.89 0.10 -4.22
N ALA A 96 -28.51 1.22 -4.83
CA ALA A 96 -27.16 1.78 -4.70
C ALA A 96 -26.88 2.27 -3.26
N ALA A 97 -27.84 2.97 -2.64
CA ALA A 97 -27.69 3.42 -1.25
C ALA A 97 -27.62 2.25 -0.26
N TYR A 98 -28.49 1.26 -0.40
CA TYR A 98 -28.52 0.05 0.42
C TYR A 98 -27.22 -0.74 0.32
N SER A 99 -26.70 -0.96 -0.90
CA SER A 99 -25.49 -1.77 -1.08
C SER A 99 -24.27 -1.19 -0.35
N ARG A 100 -24.17 0.15 -0.26
CA ARG A 100 -23.09 0.85 0.45
C ARG A 100 -23.18 0.67 1.95
N SER A 101 -24.37 0.68 2.54
CA SER A 101 -24.53 0.46 3.99
C SER A 101 -24.37 -1.02 4.35
N CYS A 102 -25.00 -1.91 3.57
CA CYS A 102 -24.97 -3.36 3.77
C CYS A 102 -23.55 -3.95 3.68
N ALA A 103 -22.74 -3.52 2.72
CA ALA A 103 -21.38 -4.04 2.56
C ALA A 103 -20.42 -3.67 3.71
N ASN A 104 -20.76 -2.63 4.50
CA ASN A 104 -20.02 -2.20 5.68
C ASN A 104 -20.46 -2.94 6.96
N THR A 105 -21.65 -3.54 6.99
CA THR A 105 -22.20 -4.21 8.18
C THR A 105 -22.19 -5.73 8.09
N ARG A 106 -22.10 -6.29 6.88
CA ARG A 106 -21.88 -7.72 6.67
C ARG A 106 -20.38 -8.04 6.71
N ASP A 107 -20.01 -9.03 7.52
CA ASP A 107 -18.68 -9.65 7.54
C ASP A 107 -18.70 -11.02 6.84
#